data_AF-A0A7U9X6C0-F1
#
_entry.id   AF-A0A7U9X6C0-F1
#
_cell.length_a   1.000
_cell.length_b   1.000
_cell.length_c   1.000
_cell.angle_alpha   90.00
_cell.angle_beta   90.00
_cell.angle_gamma   90.00
#
_symmetry.space_group_name_H-M   'P 1'
#
loop_
_entity.id
_entity.type
_entity.pdbx_description
1 polymer ?
#
loop_
_entity_poly.entity_id
_entity_poly.type
_entity_poly.pdbx_seq_one_letter_code
_entity_poly.pdbx_strand_id
1 'polypeptide(L)'
;MRNKKLMRMLIVGASIFALAGCGTSNDTGTNREKETQNAYIENDITNPDQKDASDKNDSNNTPDGNDSNAVGSMDGDELITASDLQGSVTEFSDNGCTINPATSDNNGEAVIAADGYEDEGAKVTIKYGDNCIFQRAVMSIATGKATVSEAAKADIKKKTSLLLYGNFDDTENFTAAKVMIVQYEHE
;
A
#
# COMPACT_ATOMS: atom_id res chain seq x y z
N MET A 1 13.83 -18.76 31.16
CA MET A 1 14.76 -19.80 30.65
C MET A 1 14.45 -20.05 29.18
N ARG A 2 15.41 -20.50 28.36
CA ARG A 2 15.23 -20.72 26.91
C ARG A 2 15.10 -22.21 26.60
N ASN A 3 14.08 -22.61 25.84
CA ASN A 3 14.04 -23.91 25.15
C ASN A 3 13.10 -23.90 23.93
N LYS A 4 13.50 -23.18 22.86
CA LYS A 4 12.97 -23.44 21.51
C LYS A 4 13.44 -24.84 21.07
N LYS A 5 12.53 -25.69 20.58
CA LYS A 5 12.87 -26.91 19.82
C LYS A 5 12.01 -26.99 18.55
N LEU A 6 12.48 -26.32 17.51
CA LEU A 6 12.02 -26.54 16.14
C LEU A 6 12.73 -27.78 15.58
N MET A 7 11.95 -28.78 15.15
CA MET A 7 12.45 -29.93 14.42
C MET A 7 11.44 -30.35 13.37
N ARG A 8 11.58 -29.79 12.16
CA ARG A 8 11.12 -30.41 10.91
C ARG A 8 12.20 -30.19 9.86
N MET A 9 13.06 -31.18 9.72
CA MET A 9 14.05 -31.28 8.65
C MET A 9 13.31 -31.80 7.42
N LEU A 10 13.12 -30.96 6.40
CA LEU A 10 12.54 -31.37 5.13
C LEU A 10 13.60 -31.15 4.05
N ILE A 11 14.33 -32.22 3.74
CA ILE A 11 15.32 -32.24 2.67
C ILE A 11 14.56 -32.30 1.35
N VAL A 12 14.43 -31.15 0.69
CA VAL A 12 14.00 -31.09 -0.72
C VAL A 12 15.27 -31.05 -1.57
N GLY A 13 15.41 -32.01 -2.48
CA GLY A 13 16.63 -32.21 -3.25
C GLY A 13 16.92 -31.05 -4.21
N ALA A 14 18.11 -30.46 -4.08
CA ALA A 14 18.60 -29.47 -5.03
C ALA A 14 19.11 -30.17 -6.30
N SER A 15 18.37 -30.02 -7.40
CA SER A 15 18.83 -30.41 -8.74
C SER A 15 20.06 -29.59 -9.14
N ILE A 16 21.20 -30.27 -9.31
CA ILE A 16 22.46 -29.67 -9.75
C ILE A 16 22.43 -29.32 -11.24
N PHE A 17 21.98 -28.12 -11.59
CA PHE A 17 22.32 -27.50 -12.87
C PHE A 17 23.64 -26.73 -12.76
N ALA A 18 24.72 -27.37 -13.18
CA ALA A 18 26.01 -26.72 -13.35
C ALA A 18 26.01 -25.84 -14.61
N LEU A 19 25.58 -24.59 -14.48
CA LEU A 19 25.82 -23.57 -15.50
C LEU A 19 27.27 -23.08 -15.40
N ALA A 20 28.14 -23.70 -16.19
CA ALA A 20 29.50 -23.22 -16.41
C ALA A 20 29.46 -21.93 -17.24
N GLY A 21 29.50 -20.78 -16.57
CA GLY A 21 29.70 -19.48 -17.21
C GLY A 21 31.16 -19.34 -17.67
N CYS A 22 31.38 -19.19 -18.97
CA CYS A 22 32.69 -18.85 -19.53
C CYS A 22 32.79 -17.33 -19.76
N GLY A 23 33.91 -16.71 -19.36
CA GLY A 23 34.34 -15.42 -19.95
C GLY A 23 34.74 -15.61 -21.42
N THR A 24 35.20 -14.64 -22.22
CA THR A 24 35.74 -13.27 -22.03
C THR A 24 35.44 -12.47 -23.34
N SER A 25 35.80 -11.21 -23.57
CA SER A 25 36.68 -10.25 -22.89
C SER A 25 36.28 -8.80 -23.24
N ASN A 26 37.05 -7.82 -22.77
CA ASN A 26 37.04 -6.43 -23.25
C ASN A 26 37.75 -6.33 -24.62
N ASP A 27 37.31 -5.43 -25.50
CA ASP A 27 38.17 -4.47 -26.22
C ASP A 27 37.28 -3.33 -26.80
N THR A 28 37.42 -2.05 -26.41
CA THR A 28 38.46 -1.05 -26.72
C THR A 28 38.40 -0.51 -28.17
N GLY A 29 38.39 0.81 -28.29
CA GLY A 29 38.25 1.54 -29.57
C GLY A 29 37.59 2.91 -29.36
N THR A 30 38.07 3.74 -28.43
CA THR A 30 39.21 4.66 -28.69
C THR A 30 39.01 5.49 -29.96
N ASN A 31 38.67 6.78 -29.80
CA ASN A 31 39.50 7.88 -30.33
C ASN A 31 39.04 9.25 -29.81
N ARG A 32 39.99 9.89 -29.11
CA ARG A 32 40.37 11.32 -29.15
C ARG A 32 39.28 12.39 -29.31
N GLU A 33 39.04 13.22 -28.31
CA GLU A 33 39.95 14.29 -27.81
C GLU A 33 40.17 15.41 -28.85
N LYS A 34 39.53 16.57 -28.62
CA LYS A 34 40.24 17.82 -28.33
C LYS A 34 39.30 18.94 -27.87
N GLU A 35 39.69 19.60 -26.79
CA GLU A 35 39.12 20.90 -26.39
C GLU A 35 39.50 22.00 -27.38
N THR A 36 38.76 23.10 -27.37
CA THR A 36 39.39 24.43 -27.40
C THR A 36 38.49 25.50 -26.77
N GLN A 37 39.11 26.36 -25.96
CA GLN A 37 38.49 27.47 -25.22
C GLN A 37 38.13 28.64 -26.16
N ASN A 38 37.28 29.58 -25.74
CA ASN A 38 37.73 30.94 -25.34
C ASN A 38 36.59 31.93 -24.96
N ALA A 39 36.73 32.50 -23.76
CA ALA A 39 36.48 33.88 -23.32
C ALA A 39 35.14 34.64 -23.52
N TYR A 40 34.53 35.01 -22.37
CA TYR A 40 34.06 36.36 -21.93
C TYR A 40 33.42 37.36 -22.92
N ILE A 41 32.28 37.96 -22.52
CA ILE A 41 32.21 39.34 -21.95
C ILE A 41 31.00 39.45 -21.00
N GLU A 42 31.18 40.20 -19.91
CA GLU A 42 30.22 40.57 -18.84
C GLU A 42 29.56 41.93 -19.13
N ASN A 43 28.35 42.18 -18.60
CA ASN A 43 27.87 43.53 -18.27
C ASN A 43 26.70 43.46 -17.25
N ASP A 44 27.00 43.83 -16.01
CA ASP A 44 26.06 44.24 -14.94
C ASP A 44 25.44 45.62 -15.32
N ILE A 45 24.28 46.10 -14.81
CA ILE A 45 24.11 46.80 -13.51
C ILE A 45 22.60 47.11 -13.25
N THR A 46 22.04 46.52 -12.19
CA THR A 46 21.21 47.13 -11.09
C THR A 46 19.86 47.90 -11.33
N ASN A 47 18.73 47.25 -10.93
CA ASN A 47 17.61 47.67 -10.00
C ASN A 47 16.84 49.02 -10.13
N PRO A 48 15.69 49.28 -9.41
CA PRO A 48 14.97 48.47 -8.39
C PRO A 48 13.41 48.37 -8.54
N ASP A 49 12.76 47.73 -7.55
CA ASP A 49 11.36 47.88 -7.07
C ASP A 49 10.16 47.61 -8.01
N GLN A 50 9.46 46.49 -7.79
CA GLN A 50 8.19 46.52 -7.04
C GLN A 50 7.87 45.17 -6.38
N LYS A 51 7.47 45.23 -5.11
CA LYS A 51 7.04 44.11 -4.27
C LYS A 51 5.51 44.04 -4.27
N ASP A 52 4.94 42.86 -4.52
CA ASP A 52 3.79 42.42 -3.73
C ASP A 52 3.68 40.90 -3.65
N ALA A 53 3.05 40.41 -2.59
CA ALA A 53 3.11 39.01 -2.19
C ALA A 53 2.14 38.12 -2.97
N SER A 54 2.67 37.05 -3.58
CA SER A 54 1.92 35.82 -3.81
C SER A 54 2.35 34.84 -2.73
N ASP A 55 1.43 34.52 -1.82
CA ASP A 55 1.74 33.75 -0.62
C ASP A 55 2.32 32.38 -0.92
N LYS A 56 3.39 32.05 -0.21
CA LYS A 56 3.88 30.68 -0.11
C LYS A 56 2.82 29.85 0.60
N ASN A 57 2.11 29.01 -0.16
CA ASN A 57 1.68 27.74 0.39
C ASN A 57 2.64 26.65 -0.09
N ASP A 58 3.90 26.77 0.35
CA ASP A 58 4.78 25.63 0.50
C ASP A 58 4.12 24.70 1.53
N SER A 59 3.15 23.90 1.09
CA SER A 59 2.58 22.82 1.89
C SER A 59 3.60 21.70 1.98
N ASN A 60 4.68 21.99 2.71
CA ASN A 60 5.54 21.03 3.35
C ASN A 60 4.74 20.36 4.46
N ASN A 61 3.66 19.66 4.09
CA ASN A 61 3.09 18.63 4.92
C ASN A 61 4.03 17.43 4.83
N THR A 62 5.19 17.56 5.49
CA THR A 62 5.87 16.38 6.03
C THR A 62 4.80 15.60 6.78
N PRO A 63 4.55 14.31 6.47
CA PRO A 63 3.61 13.50 7.23
C PRO A 63 4.18 13.20 8.62
N ASP A 64 4.18 14.22 9.48
CA ASP A 64 4.72 14.19 10.83
C ASP A 64 3.68 13.51 11.73
N GLY A 65 3.66 12.18 11.63
CA GLY A 65 2.64 11.32 12.21
C GLY A 65 1.59 10.89 11.18
N ASN A 66 1.34 9.57 11.16
CA ASN A 66 0.17 8.96 10.54
C ASN A 66 -1.08 9.43 11.29
N ASP A 67 -1.63 10.59 10.92
CA ASP A 67 -2.87 11.12 11.46
C ASP A 67 -4.04 10.31 10.88
N SER A 68 -4.18 9.10 11.42
CA SER A 68 -4.79 7.93 10.76
C SER A 68 -6.30 8.05 10.48
N ASN A 69 -6.90 9.19 10.79
CA ASN A 69 -8.32 9.48 10.69
C ASN A 69 -8.61 10.63 9.70
N ALA A 70 -7.60 11.13 9.00
CA ALA A 70 -7.77 12.18 8.00
C ALA A 70 -8.78 11.77 6.91
N VAL A 71 -9.40 12.79 6.30
CA VAL A 71 -10.35 12.68 5.18
C VAL A 71 -9.90 13.62 4.06
N GLY A 72 -10.28 13.33 2.82
CA GLY A 72 -9.84 14.04 1.63
C GLY A 72 -9.08 13.14 0.65
N SER A 73 -8.28 13.75 -0.24
CA SER A 73 -7.52 12.99 -1.23
C SER A 73 -6.26 12.38 -0.61
N MET A 74 -6.06 11.09 -0.85
CA MET A 74 -4.93 10.28 -0.41
C MET A 74 -4.38 9.45 -1.58
N ASP A 75 -3.22 8.85 -1.38
CA ASP A 75 -2.72 7.81 -2.28
C ASP A 75 -3.42 6.47 -1.99
N GLY A 76 -3.91 5.79 -3.03
CA GLY A 76 -4.68 4.55 -2.89
C GLY A 76 -3.79 3.35 -2.53
N ASP A 77 -2.59 3.31 -3.09
CA ASP A 77 -1.63 2.21 -2.86
C ASP A 77 -1.04 2.30 -1.45
N GLU A 78 -0.82 3.52 -0.92
CA GLU A 78 -0.45 3.72 0.48
C GLU A 78 -1.54 3.20 1.44
N LEU A 79 -2.82 3.49 1.17
CA LEU A 79 -3.94 2.98 2.00
C LEU A 79 -4.00 1.45 2.00
N ILE A 80 -3.88 0.83 0.82
CA ILE A 80 -3.88 -0.64 0.67
C ILE A 80 -2.67 -1.23 1.41
N THR A 81 -1.47 -0.69 1.20
CA THR A 81 -0.21 -1.20 1.77
C THR A 81 -0.13 -1.03 3.28
N ALA A 82 -0.75 0.03 3.83
CA ALA A 82 -0.79 0.30 5.27
C ALA A 82 -1.88 -0.50 6.02
N SER A 83 -2.72 -1.27 5.33
CA SER A 83 -3.76 -2.09 5.96
C SER A 83 -3.19 -3.40 6.54
N ASP A 84 -3.64 -3.76 7.74
CA ASP A 84 -3.21 -4.98 8.43
C ASP A 84 -3.94 -6.23 7.90
N LEU A 85 -5.13 -6.04 7.34
CA LEU A 85 -5.95 -7.10 6.74
C LEU A 85 -6.86 -6.54 5.65
N GLN A 86 -7.06 -7.31 4.58
CA GLN A 86 -7.93 -6.97 3.45
C GLN A 86 -8.89 -8.12 3.16
N GLY A 87 -10.08 -7.82 2.63
CA GLY A 87 -10.98 -8.87 2.17
C GLY A 87 -12.42 -8.42 1.93
N SER A 88 -13.30 -9.38 1.68
CA SER A 88 -14.71 -9.16 1.36
C SER A 88 -15.64 -9.76 2.40
N VAL A 89 -16.64 -8.99 2.84
CA VAL A 89 -17.59 -9.38 3.89
C VAL A 89 -18.50 -10.53 3.43
N THR A 90 -18.53 -11.62 4.18
CA THR A 90 -19.41 -12.78 3.97
C THR A 90 -20.64 -12.75 4.87
N GLU A 91 -20.49 -12.24 6.10
CA GLU A 91 -21.52 -12.08 7.14
C GLU A 91 -21.27 -10.78 7.93
N PHE A 92 -22.30 -10.11 8.44
CA PHE A 92 -22.15 -8.81 9.12
C PHE A 92 -23.14 -8.63 10.28
N SER A 93 -22.75 -7.83 11.27
CA SER A 93 -23.51 -7.51 12.48
C SER A 93 -23.17 -6.11 12.99
N ASP A 94 -23.88 -5.66 14.03
CA ASP A 94 -23.63 -4.38 14.70
C ASP A 94 -22.25 -4.29 15.39
N ASN A 95 -21.63 -5.41 15.73
CA ASN A 95 -20.42 -5.49 16.57
C ASN A 95 -19.19 -6.02 15.82
N GLY A 96 -19.36 -6.40 14.56
CA GLY A 96 -18.33 -7.08 13.77
C GLY A 96 -18.86 -7.67 12.47
N CYS A 97 -17.97 -8.24 11.67
CA CYS A 97 -18.29 -8.95 10.43
C CYS A 97 -17.36 -10.15 10.23
N THR A 98 -17.78 -11.13 9.44
CA THR A 98 -16.91 -12.20 8.96
C THR A 98 -16.46 -11.83 7.55
N ILE A 99 -15.17 -11.94 7.25
CA ILE A 99 -14.63 -11.73 5.90
C ILE A 99 -14.07 -13.02 5.31
N ASN A 100 -14.06 -13.10 3.98
CA ASN A 100 -13.09 -13.89 3.25
C ASN A 100 -11.87 -12.98 2.97
N PRO A 101 -10.68 -13.24 3.53
CA PRO A 101 -9.49 -12.45 3.27
C PRO A 101 -9.11 -12.44 1.79
N ALA A 102 -8.54 -11.32 1.32
CA ALA A 102 -7.81 -11.33 0.07
C ALA A 102 -6.51 -12.11 0.25
N THR A 103 -6.20 -13.03 -0.67
CA THR A 103 -4.94 -13.78 -0.66
C THR A 103 -4.04 -13.28 -1.77
N SER A 104 -2.76 -13.06 -1.48
CA SER A 104 -1.79 -12.75 -2.54
C SER A 104 -1.48 -14.01 -3.34
N ASP A 105 -1.48 -13.90 -4.67
CA ASP A 105 -0.94 -14.96 -5.52
C ASP A 105 0.60 -15.00 -5.48
N ASN A 106 1.20 -15.93 -6.22
CA ASN A 106 2.65 -16.05 -6.35
C ASN A 106 3.36 -14.86 -7.03
N ASN A 107 2.61 -13.91 -7.60
CA ASN A 107 3.12 -12.68 -8.18
C ASN A 107 2.92 -11.46 -7.26
N GLY A 108 2.20 -11.62 -6.13
CA GLY A 108 1.92 -10.56 -5.19
C GLY A 108 0.63 -9.78 -5.49
N GLU A 109 -0.15 -10.19 -6.48
CA GLU A 109 -1.44 -9.56 -6.76
C GLU A 109 -2.50 -10.06 -5.78
N ALA A 110 -3.37 -9.16 -5.30
CA ALA A 110 -4.43 -9.49 -4.36
C ALA A 110 -5.59 -10.21 -5.08
N VAL A 111 -5.73 -11.51 -4.81
CA VAL A 111 -6.81 -12.35 -5.33
C VAL A 111 -7.94 -12.43 -4.31
N ILE A 112 -9.15 -12.13 -4.78
CA ILE A 112 -10.39 -12.37 -4.04
C ILE A 112 -11.09 -13.55 -4.71
N ALA A 113 -11.51 -14.55 -3.92
CA ALA A 113 -12.20 -15.71 -4.47
C ALA A 113 -13.54 -15.32 -5.12
N ALA A 114 -13.90 -16.01 -6.20
CA ALA A 114 -15.20 -15.84 -6.84
C ALA A 114 -16.34 -16.35 -5.95
N ASP A 115 -17.54 -15.79 -6.13
CA ASP A 115 -18.76 -16.17 -5.41
C ASP A 115 -19.07 -17.67 -5.59
N GLY A 116 -19.09 -18.43 -4.49
CA GLY A 116 -19.22 -19.90 -4.50
C GLY A 116 -17.91 -20.69 -4.61
N TYR A 117 -16.76 -20.01 -4.61
CA TYR A 117 -15.40 -20.59 -4.60
C TYR A 117 -14.57 -20.10 -3.40
N GLU A 118 -15.21 -19.50 -2.39
CA GLU A 118 -14.54 -19.10 -1.16
C GLU A 118 -14.02 -20.33 -0.40
N ASP A 119 -12.79 -20.27 0.12
CA ASP A 119 -12.30 -21.27 1.06
C ASP A 119 -13.02 -21.09 2.40
N GLU A 120 -13.96 -22.00 2.69
CA GLU A 120 -14.72 -21.97 3.93
C GLU A 120 -13.84 -22.06 5.18
N GLY A 121 -12.61 -22.59 5.07
CA GLY A 121 -11.65 -22.71 6.16
C GLY A 121 -10.74 -21.50 6.37
N ALA A 122 -10.78 -20.48 5.51
CA ALA A 122 -9.90 -19.30 5.56
C ALA A 122 -10.60 -18.02 6.04
N LYS A 123 -11.82 -18.11 6.59
CA LYS A 123 -12.61 -16.96 7.07
C LYS A 123 -11.98 -16.32 8.31
N VAL A 124 -12.04 -14.99 8.42
CA VAL A 124 -11.60 -14.24 9.61
C VAL A 124 -12.78 -13.48 10.21
N THR A 125 -12.94 -13.59 11.52
CA THR A 125 -13.94 -12.87 12.32
C THR A 125 -13.37 -11.52 12.75
N ILE A 126 -14.00 -10.45 12.30
CA ILE A 126 -13.63 -9.06 12.61
C ILE A 126 -14.51 -8.56 13.74
N LYS A 127 -13.91 -8.22 14.87
CA LYS A 127 -14.54 -7.47 15.95
C LYS A 127 -14.26 -5.98 15.78
N TYR A 128 -15.28 -5.13 15.92
CA TYR A 128 -15.05 -3.69 16.00
C TYR A 128 -14.57 -3.33 17.41
N GLY A 129 -13.41 -2.69 17.51
CA GLY A 129 -12.84 -2.22 18.77
C GLY A 129 -13.62 -1.05 19.38
N ASP A 130 -13.29 -0.70 20.62
CA ASP A 130 -13.87 0.47 21.28
C ASP A 130 -13.48 1.74 20.51
N ASN A 131 -14.48 2.56 20.17
CA ASN A 131 -14.34 3.74 19.30
C ASN A 131 -13.79 3.43 17.90
N CYS A 132 -14.06 2.23 17.35
CA CYS A 132 -13.69 1.86 15.98
C CYS A 132 -14.16 2.91 14.97
N ILE A 133 -13.25 3.33 14.08
CA ILE A 133 -13.47 4.41 13.13
C ILE A 133 -13.92 3.81 11.79
N PHE A 134 -15.00 4.36 11.23
CA PHE A 134 -15.60 3.91 9.98
C PHE A 134 -15.40 4.96 8.90
N GLN A 135 -14.74 4.57 7.81
CA GLN A 135 -14.45 5.43 6.66
C GLN A 135 -14.79 4.72 5.35
N ARG A 136 -14.82 5.50 4.27
CA ARG A 136 -14.99 5.05 2.89
C ARG A 136 -13.90 5.66 2.02
N ALA A 137 -13.19 4.83 1.28
CA ALA A 137 -12.26 5.23 0.24
C ALA A 137 -12.87 4.90 -1.13
N VAL A 138 -13.07 5.93 -1.95
CA VAL A 138 -13.39 5.77 -3.37
C VAL A 138 -12.09 5.91 -4.16
N MET A 139 -11.64 4.84 -4.79
CA MET A 139 -10.36 4.72 -5.49
C MET A 139 -10.55 4.89 -7.00
N SER A 140 -9.91 5.91 -7.58
CA SER A 140 -9.86 6.12 -9.03
C SER A 140 -8.78 5.22 -9.64
N ILE A 141 -9.22 4.23 -10.42
CA ILE A 141 -8.30 3.30 -11.13
C ILE A 141 -7.43 4.06 -12.15
N ALA A 142 -7.91 5.18 -12.68
CA ALA A 142 -7.19 5.99 -13.66
C ALA A 142 -6.02 6.78 -13.04
N THR A 143 -6.10 7.14 -11.76
CA THR A 143 -5.13 8.04 -11.10
C THR A 143 -4.36 7.42 -9.94
N GLY A 144 -4.78 6.26 -9.44
CA GLY A 144 -4.24 5.64 -8.22
C GLY A 144 -4.60 6.38 -6.93
N LYS A 145 -5.45 7.43 -7.00
CA LYS A 145 -5.83 8.23 -5.83
C LYS A 145 -7.12 7.72 -5.19
N ALA A 146 -7.21 7.92 -3.88
CA ALA A 146 -8.42 7.67 -3.11
C ALA A 146 -9.02 8.99 -2.60
N THR A 147 -10.35 9.10 -2.63
CA THR A 147 -11.09 10.10 -1.85
C THR A 147 -11.62 9.42 -0.59
N VAL A 148 -11.07 9.79 0.57
CA VAL A 148 -11.45 9.27 1.88
C VAL A 148 -12.49 10.16 2.54
N SER A 149 -13.54 9.54 3.10
CA SER A 149 -14.65 10.20 3.78
C SER A 149 -15.11 9.38 4.99
N GLU A 150 -15.89 9.98 5.90
CA GLU A 150 -16.55 9.25 6.98
C GLU A 150 -17.60 8.26 6.43
N ALA A 151 -17.80 7.14 7.12
CA ALA A 151 -18.81 6.15 6.79
C ALA A 151 -19.54 5.68 8.06
N ALA A 152 -20.70 5.02 7.88
CA ALA A 152 -21.38 4.37 8.99
C ALA A 152 -21.07 2.87 9.00
N LYS A 153 -20.99 2.24 10.19
CA LYS A 153 -20.93 0.78 10.29
C LYS A 153 -22.08 0.06 9.56
N ALA A 154 -23.22 0.73 9.42
CA ALA A 154 -24.41 0.24 8.70
C ALA A 154 -24.25 0.21 7.16
N ASP A 155 -23.19 0.83 6.62
CA ASP A 155 -22.83 0.74 5.21
C ASP A 155 -22.15 -0.60 4.87
N ILE A 156 -21.62 -1.30 5.88
CA ILE A 156 -20.98 -2.61 5.74
C ILE A 156 -22.06 -3.67 5.53
N LYS A 157 -21.99 -4.37 4.39
CA LYS A 157 -22.95 -5.39 3.97
C LYS A 157 -22.20 -6.57 3.36
N LYS A 158 -22.90 -7.67 3.07
CA LYS A 158 -22.32 -8.79 2.33
C LYS A 158 -21.77 -8.31 0.98
N LYS A 159 -20.58 -8.78 0.61
CA LYS A 159 -19.75 -8.37 -0.55
C LYS A 159 -19.16 -6.96 -0.49
N THR A 160 -19.24 -6.25 0.64
CA THR A 160 -18.44 -5.03 0.84
C THR A 160 -16.95 -5.40 0.94
N SER A 161 -16.10 -4.75 0.15
CA SER A 161 -14.64 -4.83 0.25
C SER A 161 -14.12 -3.91 1.34
N LEU A 162 -13.21 -4.40 2.18
CA LEU A 162 -12.67 -3.69 3.34
C LEU A 162 -11.14 -3.66 3.33
N LEU A 163 -10.58 -2.51 3.72
CA LEU A 163 -9.27 -2.41 4.35
C LEU A 163 -9.47 -2.29 5.86
N LEU A 164 -8.72 -3.06 6.63
CA LEU A 164 -8.84 -3.14 8.08
C LEU A 164 -7.51 -2.75 8.72
N TYR A 165 -7.58 -1.91 9.75
CA TYR A 165 -6.43 -1.49 10.54
C TYR A 165 -6.68 -1.85 11.99
N GLY A 166 -5.76 -2.55 12.63
CA GLY A 166 -6.01 -3.25 13.89
C GLY A 166 -4.99 -4.36 14.15
N ASN A 167 -5.37 -5.36 14.93
CA ASN A 167 -4.49 -6.48 15.24
C ASN A 167 -5.27 -7.79 15.28
N PHE A 168 -4.59 -8.89 14.92
CA PHE A 168 -5.04 -10.24 15.19
C PHE A 168 -4.95 -10.55 16.69
N ASP A 169 -6.08 -10.96 17.29
CA ASP A 169 -6.14 -11.50 18.65
C ASP A 169 -5.67 -12.97 18.66
N ASP A 170 -5.97 -13.70 17.59
CA ASP A 170 -5.46 -15.05 17.26
C ASP A 170 -5.48 -15.26 15.73
N THR A 171 -5.34 -16.50 15.23
CA THR A 171 -5.31 -16.79 13.78
C THR A 171 -6.59 -16.43 13.02
N GLU A 172 -7.75 -16.49 13.69
CA GLU A 172 -9.08 -16.39 13.07
C GLU A 172 -9.86 -15.15 13.54
N ASN A 173 -9.37 -14.45 14.58
CA ASN A 173 -10.03 -13.29 15.18
C ASN A 173 -9.16 -12.03 15.09
N PHE A 174 -9.73 -10.94 14.58
CA PHE A 174 -9.08 -9.65 14.40
C PHE A 174 -9.91 -8.52 15.04
N THR A 175 -9.30 -7.72 15.90
CA THR A 175 -9.91 -6.51 16.47
C THR A 175 -9.50 -5.28 15.66
N ALA A 176 -10.47 -4.69 14.95
CA ALA A 176 -10.28 -3.50 14.12
C ALA A 176 -10.39 -2.21 14.94
N ALA A 177 -9.36 -1.36 14.85
CA ALA A 177 -9.40 0.03 15.30
C ALA A 177 -10.00 0.96 14.23
N LYS A 178 -9.87 0.59 12.94
CA LYS A 178 -10.45 1.32 11.81
C LYS A 178 -10.94 0.33 10.75
N VAL A 179 -12.09 0.60 10.17
CA VAL A 179 -12.67 -0.13 9.04
C VAL A 179 -12.90 0.85 7.89
N MET A 180 -12.29 0.58 6.74
CA MET A 180 -12.40 1.40 5.55
C MET A 180 -13.10 0.62 4.43
N ILE A 181 -14.28 1.09 4.04
CA ILE A 181 -15.05 0.56 2.91
C ILE A 181 -14.38 1.00 1.62
N VAL A 182 -13.95 0.04 0.78
CA VAL A 182 -13.36 0.34 -0.52
C VAL A 182 -14.41 0.28 -1.62
N GLN A 183 -14.37 1.26 -2.50
CA GLN A 183 -15.10 1.28 -3.77
C GLN A 183 -14.14 1.74 -4.86
N TYR A 184 -14.27 1.18 -6.06
CA TYR A 184 -13.47 1.58 -7.21
C TYR A 184 -14.34 2.32 -8.23
N GLU A 185 -13.79 3.37 -8.83
CA GLU A 185 -14.40 4.08 -9.95
C GLU A 185 -13.51 4.02 -11.20
N HIS A 186 -14.17 3.83 -12.34
CA HIS A 186 -13.60 4.07 -13.66
C HIS A 186 -14.14 5.42 -14.13
N GLU A 187 -13.22 6.36 -14.39
CA GLU A 187 -13.47 7.64 -15.05
C GLU A 187 -13.66 7.47 -16.57
#